data_AF-A0A3C0R2T9-F1
#
_entry.id   AF-A0A3C0R2T9-F1
#
_cell.length_a   1.000
_cell.length_b   1.000
_cell.length_c   1.000
_cell.angle_alpha   90.00
_cell.angle_beta   90.00
_cell.angle_gamma   90.00
#
_symmetry.space_group_name_H-M   'P 1'
#
loop_
_entity.id
_entity.type
_entity.pdbx_description
1 polymer ?
#
loop_
_entity_poly.entity_id
_entity_poly.type
_entity_poly.pdbx_seq_one_letter_code
_entity_poly.pdbx_strand_id
1 'polypeptide(L)'
;MKRLVAVAVLICGMTAQLWAQLAVSPAESGTPTKKAEKTATEKEDKSGANKFLGPSNKMQSNEPTTTEIDADEAFFDSNKSIGIFSGHVKVIDPRFNLQSDKLTVYISKGENQKLEKTISEGNVAVVRDRPDPNGGPPTRSVGRSD
;
A
#
# COMPACT_ATOMS: atom_id res chain seq x y z
N MET A 1 16.23 -29.55 -45.19
CA MET A 1 16.57 -30.98 -45.06
C MET A 1 17.01 -31.26 -43.61
N LYS A 2 16.38 -32.25 -42.96
CA LYS A 2 16.85 -33.07 -41.81
C LYS A 2 17.10 -32.30 -40.49
N ARG A 3 16.08 -32.11 -39.62
CA ARG A 3 15.65 -32.98 -38.50
C ARG A 3 16.78 -33.43 -37.58
N LEU A 4 16.68 -33.11 -36.27
CA LEU A 4 16.74 -34.09 -35.18
C LEU A 4 16.08 -33.51 -33.92
N VAL A 5 15.13 -34.28 -33.39
CA VAL A 5 14.37 -34.09 -32.16
C VAL A 5 15.11 -34.84 -31.06
N ALA A 6 15.20 -34.27 -29.85
CA ALA A 6 15.44 -35.05 -28.64
C ALA A 6 14.73 -34.39 -27.45
N VAL A 7 13.58 -34.95 -27.12
CA VAL A 7 12.83 -34.72 -25.89
C VAL A 7 13.43 -35.63 -24.83
N ALA A 8 13.90 -35.07 -23.71
CA ALA A 8 14.27 -35.83 -22.52
C ALA A 8 13.30 -35.46 -21.39
N VAL A 9 12.29 -36.30 -21.21
CA VAL A 9 11.43 -36.33 -20.02
C VAL A 9 12.16 -37.16 -18.97
N LEU A 10 12.46 -36.57 -17.81
CA LEU A 10 13.01 -37.28 -16.66
C LEU A 10 12.09 -37.05 -15.47
N ILE A 11 11.38 -38.11 -15.10
CA ILE A 11 10.45 -38.22 -13.98
C ILE A 11 11.19 -39.02 -12.90
N CYS A 12 11.40 -38.44 -11.71
CA CYS A 12 11.58 -39.10 -10.40
C CYS A 12 12.04 -38.02 -9.39
N GLY A 13 11.55 -37.86 -8.18
CA GLY A 13 10.62 -38.65 -7.39
C GLY A 13 10.19 -37.85 -6.16
N MET A 14 9.13 -38.31 -5.53
CA MET A 14 8.64 -37.79 -4.26
C MET A 14 9.67 -38.01 -3.14
N THR A 15 9.86 -37.00 -2.30
CA THR A 15 10.21 -37.23 -0.89
C THR A 15 9.24 -36.45 -0.02
N ALA A 16 8.56 -37.20 0.85
CA ALA A 16 7.69 -36.71 1.90
C ALA A 16 8.50 -36.45 3.17
N GLN A 17 7.95 -35.58 4.03
CA GLN A 17 8.26 -35.39 5.46
C GLN A 17 9.58 -34.65 5.76
N LEU A 18 9.61 -33.67 6.67
CA LEU A 18 9.17 -33.76 8.07
C LEU A 18 8.77 -32.38 8.61
N TRP A 19 7.70 -32.36 9.42
CA TRP A 19 7.43 -31.32 10.41
C TRP A 19 8.58 -31.25 11.43
N ALA A 20 8.96 -30.03 11.80
CA ALA A 20 9.48 -29.75 13.13
C ALA A 20 8.89 -28.41 13.60
N GLN A 21 7.80 -28.50 14.35
CA GLN A 21 7.33 -27.44 15.21
C GLN A 21 8.18 -27.45 16.48
N LEU A 22 8.72 -26.30 16.89
CA LEU A 22 9.09 -26.06 18.27
C LEU A 22 8.32 -24.83 18.73
N ALA A 23 7.24 -25.09 19.45
CA ALA A 23 6.60 -24.15 20.34
C ALA A 23 7.27 -24.31 21.72
N VAL A 24 7.80 -23.22 22.27
CA VAL A 24 7.88 -22.98 23.71
C VAL A 24 7.80 -21.48 23.95
N SER A 25 6.91 -21.11 24.86
CA SER A 25 6.78 -19.84 25.58
C SER A 25 6.67 -20.24 27.07
N PRO A 26 6.72 -19.35 28.08
CA PRO A 26 7.30 -18.01 28.23
C PRO A 26 8.22 -17.90 29.48
N ALA A 27 8.70 -16.67 29.74
CA ALA A 27 8.89 -16.03 31.05
C ALA A 27 10.32 -15.75 31.58
N GLU A 28 10.41 -14.53 32.11
CA GLU A 28 11.32 -13.96 33.12
C GLU A 28 12.67 -13.33 32.74
N SER A 29 12.69 -12.01 32.99
CA SER A 29 13.64 -11.27 33.84
C SER A 29 15.06 -11.02 33.33
N GLY A 30 15.39 -9.72 33.20
CA GLY A 30 16.78 -9.27 33.08
C GLY A 30 16.94 -7.87 32.49
N THR A 31 16.74 -6.82 33.29
CA THR A 31 17.32 -5.49 33.00
C THR A 31 18.85 -5.52 33.11
N PRO A 32 19.55 -4.68 32.33
CA PRO A 32 20.43 -3.71 33.00
C PRO A 32 20.45 -2.30 32.37
N THR A 33 20.13 -1.32 33.22
CA THR A 33 20.88 -0.10 33.57
C THR A 33 21.63 0.75 32.52
N LYS A 34 21.10 1.97 32.34
CA LYS A 34 21.72 3.33 32.28
C LYS A 34 23.00 3.60 31.46
N LYS A 35 22.91 4.60 30.56
CA LYS A 35 23.87 5.72 30.45
C LYS A 35 23.20 6.98 29.87
N ALA A 36 23.41 8.11 30.55
CA ALA A 36 22.97 9.45 30.16
C ALA A 36 24.05 10.18 29.33
N GLU A 37 23.66 11.13 28.46
CA GLU A 37 24.00 12.57 28.56
C GLU A 37 23.62 13.38 27.27
N LYS A 38 23.06 14.58 27.50
CA LYS A 38 23.05 15.85 26.71
C LYS A 38 22.17 16.09 25.46
N THR A 39 21.07 16.81 25.71
CA THR A 39 20.77 18.22 25.33
C THR A 39 21.23 18.77 23.97
N ALA A 40 20.29 19.21 23.14
CA ALA A 40 20.28 20.54 22.52
C ALA A 40 18.89 20.92 21.98
N THR A 41 18.48 22.14 22.34
CA THR A 41 17.21 22.82 22.10
C THR A 41 17.05 23.31 20.67
N GLU A 42 15.78 23.36 20.26
CA GLU A 42 15.10 24.07 19.17
C GLU A 42 15.85 25.24 18.50
N LYS A 43 15.78 25.27 17.16
CA LYS A 43 15.50 26.50 16.42
C LYS A 43 14.45 26.26 15.35
N GLU A 44 13.38 27.02 15.54
CA GLU A 44 12.24 27.28 14.68
C GLU A 44 12.73 28.02 13.42
N ASP A 45 12.42 27.50 12.23
CA ASP A 45 12.47 28.27 10.98
C ASP A 45 11.11 28.18 10.31
N LYS A 46 10.44 29.35 10.25
CA LYS A 46 9.14 29.54 9.62
C LYS A 46 9.29 29.39 8.10
N SER A 47 8.78 28.29 7.56
CA SER A 47 8.42 28.21 6.15
C SER A 47 6.95 27.85 6.03
N GLY A 48 6.17 28.80 5.50
CA GLY A 48 4.75 28.64 5.28
C GLY A 48 4.47 27.76 4.06
N ALA A 49 3.58 26.79 4.23
CA ALA A 49 2.69 26.27 3.19
C ALA A 49 1.69 25.29 3.83
N ASN A 50 0.43 25.37 3.39
CA ASN A 50 -0.58 24.31 3.44
C ASN A 50 -1.36 24.10 4.75
N LYS A 51 -2.15 25.11 5.14
CA LYS A 51 -3.37 24.91 5.98
C LYS A 51 -4.53 24.28 5.17
N PHE A 52 -4.28 23.18 4.47
CA PHE A 52 -5.37 22.38 3.85
C PHE A 52 -5.69 21.10 4.63
N LEU A 53 -4.89 20.79 5.65
CA LEU A 53 -5.06 19.62 6.51
C LEU A 53 -5.30 20.11 7.94
N GLY A 54 -6.58 20.23 8.31
CA GLY A 54 -6.97 20.45 9.71
C GLY A 54 -6.54 19.28 10.60
N PRO A 55 -6.54 19.45 11.94
CA PRO A 55 -6.04 18.45 12.87
C PRO A 55 -6.78 17.12 12.68
N SER A 56 -6.04 16.11 12.22
CA SER A 56 -6.52 14.74 12.04
C SER A 56 -6.75 14.09 13.40
N ASN A 57 -7.97 14.25 13.93
CA ASN A 57 -8.39 13.54 15.13
C ASN A 57 -8.46 12.03 14.83
N LYS A 58 -7.52 11.31 15.46
CA LYS A 58 -7.47 9.87 15.81
C LYS A 58 -8.65 9.00 15.33
N MET A 59 -8.65 8.62 14.06
CA MET A 59 -9.26 7.37 13.57
C MET A 59 -8.29 6.63 12.63
N GLN A 60 -6.99 6.74 12.90
CA GLN A 60 -6.01 5.94 12.17
C GLN A 60 -5.98 4.57 12.84
N SER A 61 -6.81 3.66 12.34
CA SER A 61 -6.67 2.24 12.68
C SER A 61 -5.24 1.81 12.34
N ASN A 62 -4.59 1.08 13.25
CA ASN A 62 -3.28 0.47 13.01
C ASN A 62 -3.39 -0.81 12.18
N GLU A 63 -4.60 -1.19 11.76
CA GLU A 63 -4.82 -2.35 10.92
C GLU A 63 -4.37 -2.07 9.48
N PRO A 64 -3.75 -3.06 8.80
CA PRO A 64 -3.45 -2.96 7.39
C PRO A 64 -4.71 -2.60 6.60
N THR A 65 -4.66 -1.49 5.89
CA THR A 65 -5.75 -1.04 5.02
C THR A 65 -5.47 -1.55 3.62
N THR A 66 -6.43 -2.27 3.05
CA THR A 66 -6.35 -2.74 1.66
C THR A 66 -6.94 -1.70 0.73
N THR A 67 -6.23 -1.39 -0.36
CA THR A 67 -6.72 -0.59 -1.48
C THR A 67 -6.99 -1.53 -2.65
N GLU A 68 -8.20 -1.51 -3.20
CA GLU A 68 -8.62 -2.30 -4.36
C GLU A 68 -8.71 -1.40 -5.59
N ILE A 69 -8.31 -1.93 -6.75
CA ILE A 69 -8.31 -1.21 -8.03
C ILE A 69 -9.01 -2.09 -9.07
N ASP A 70 -10.15 -1.62 -9.56
CA ASP A 70 -10.91 -2.23 -10.65
C ASP A 70 -10.78 -1.39 -11.92
N ALA A 71 -10.64 -2.04 -13.08
CA ALA A 71 -10.57 -1.41 -14.38
C ALA A 71 -10.93 -2.41 -15.51
N ASP A 72 -11.21 -1.89 -16.70
CA ASP A 72 -11.46 -2.74 -17.88
C ASP A 72 -10.18 -3.45 -18.35
N GLU A 73 -9.05 -2.73 -18.33
CA GLU A 73 -7.74 -3.23 -18.74
C GLU A 73 -6.69 -2.96 -17.67
N ALA A 74 -5.79 -3.92 -17.46
CA ALA A 74 -4.66 -3.79 -16.55
C ALA A 74 -3.40 -4.37 -17.17
N PHE A 75 -2.30 -3.62 -17.10
CA PHE A 75 -0.98 -4.03 -17.53
C PHE A 75 0.04 -3.78 -16.42
N PHE A 76 0.88 -4.77 -16.14
CA PHE A 76 1.96 -4.63 -15.16
C PHE A 76 3.32 -4.94 -15.81
N ASP A 77 4.21 -3.95 -15.79
CA ASP A 77 5.61 -4.10 -16.21
C ASP A 77 6.48 -4.30 -14.97
N SER A 78 6.85 -5.56 -14.68
CA SER A 78 7.68 -5.90 -13.53
C SER A 78 9.10 -5.33 -13.62
N ASN A 79 9.62 -5.08 -14.82
CA ASN A 79 10.96 -4.52 -15.01
C ASN A 79 10.98 -3.03 -14.65
N LYS A 80 9.88 -2.33 -14.92
CA LYS A 80 9.70 -0.91 -14.58
C LYS A 80 9.06 -0.69 -13.22
N SER A 81 8.47 -1.74 -12.63
CA SER A 81 7.66 -1.66 -11.40
C SER A 81 6.50 -0.68 -11.56
N ILE A 82 5.82 -0.76 -12.72
CA ILE A 82 4.69 0.11 -13.06
C ILE A 82 3.47 -0.74 -13.40
N GLY A 83 2.32 -0.39 -12.80
CA GLY A 83 1.00 -0.85 -13.22
C GLY A 83 0.26 0.25 -13.97
N ILE A 84 -0.41 -0.08 -15.07
CA ILE A 84 -1.29 0.83 -15.81
C ILE A 84 -2.68 0.19 -15.87
N PHE A 85 -3.67 0.90 -15.39
CA PHE A 85 -5.08 0.53 -15.43
C PHE A 85 -5.81 1.53 -16.30
N SER A 86 -6.64 1.05 -17.22
CA SER A 86 -7.34 1.87 -18.20
C SER A 86 -8.79 1.41 -18.35
N GLY A 87 -9.68 2.37 -18.58
CA GLY A 87 -11.12 2.13 -18.74
C GLY A 87 -11.83 1.98 -17.40
N HIS A 88 -12.81 2.86 -17.16
CA HIS A 88 -13.69 2.85 -15.99
C HIS A 88 -12.98 2.57 -14.66
N VAL A 89 -11.82 3.19 -14.43
CA VAL A 89 -10.99 2.88 -13.26
C VAL A 89 -11.72 3.31 -12.00
N LYS A 90 -11.81 2.39 -11.03
CA LYS A 90 -12.35 2.63 -9.70
C LYS A 90 -11.36 2.14 -8.67
N VAL A 91 -10.95 3.05 -7.79
CA VAL A 91 -10.10 2.73 -6.64
C VAL A 91 -10.94 2.82 -5.38
N ILE A 92 -10.94 1.74 -4.60
CA ILE A 92 -11.67 1.61 -3.34
C ILE A 92 -10.62 1.51 -2.22
N ASP A 93 -10.53 2.56 -1.42
CA ASP A 93 -9.78 2.58 -0.16
C ASP A 93 -10.77 2.90 0.96
N PRO A 94 -10.67 2.27 2.15
CA PRO A 94 -11.51 2.59 3.29
C PRO A 94 -11.58 4.09 3.66
N ARG A 95 -10.59 4.89 3.23
CA ARG A 95 -10.52 6.33 3.49
C ARG A 95 -11.07 7.17 2.34
N PHE A 96 -11.15 6.63 1.11
CA PHE A 96 -11.62 7.34 -0.07
C PHE A 96 -11.94 6.42 -1.24
N ASN A 97 -12.83 6.87 -2.11
CA ASN A 97 -13.02 6.28 -3.42
C ASN A 97 -12.49 7.23 -4.49
N LEU A 98 -11.88 6.70 -5.54
CA LEU A 98 -11.39 7.47 -6.68
C LEU A 98 -11.91 6.84 -7.98
N GLN A 99 -12.28 7.68 -8.93
CA GLN A 99 -12.65 7.30 -10.29
C GLN A 99 -11.79 8.08 -11.28
N SER A 100 -11.41 7.43 -12.38
CA SER A 100 -10.71 8.06 -13.50
C SER A 100 -10.79 7.20 -14.76
N ASP A 101 -10.35 7.74 -15.89
CA ASP A 101 -10.26 6.97 -17.14
C ASP A 101 -9.00 6.09 -17.16
N LYS A 102 -7.91 6.57 -16.54
CA LYS A 102 -6.63 5.87 -16.45
C LYS A 102 -5.96 6.11 -15.11
N LEU A 103 -5.27 5.08 -14.62
CA LEU A 103 -4.45 5.12 -13.41
C LEU A 103 -3.10 4.46 -13.68
N THR A 104 -2.02 5.21 -13.44
CA THR A 104 -0.65 4.70 -13.48
C THR A 104 -0.13 4.59 -12.05
N VAL A 105 0.25 3.38 -11.63
CA VAL A 105 0.78 3.06 -10.31
C VAL A 105 2.27 2.77 -10.42
N TYR A 106 3.06 3.43 -9.57
CA TYR A 106 4.49 3.18 -9.42
C TYR A 106 4.72 2.45 -8.10
N ILE A 107 5.45 1.33 -8.18
CA ILE A 107 5.75 0.46 -7.05
C ILE A 107 7.25 0.52 -6.77
N SER A 108 7.62 0.53 -5.48
CA SER A 108 9.01 0.51 -5.06
C SER A 108 9.70 -0.77 -5.47
N LYS A 109 10.99 -0.67 -5.81
CA LYS A 109 11.83 -1.83 -6.13
C LYS A 109 12.32 -2.50 -4.85
N GLY A 110 12.51 -3.83 -4.90
CA GLY A 110 13.08 -4.63 -3.81
C GLY A 110 12.08 -5.55 -3.11
N GLU A 111 12.49 -6.14 -1.98
CA GLU A 111 11.69 -7.15 -1.25
C GLU A 111 10.40 -6.59 -0.64
N ASN A 112 10.37 -5.30 -0.35
CA ASN A 112 9.21 -4.61 0.21
C ASN A 112 8.56 -3.73 -0.85
N GLN A 113 7.95 -4.36 -1.86
CA GLN A 113 7.18 -3.67 -2.90
C GLN A 113 6.02 -2.90 -2.26
N LYS A 114 6.11 -1.57 -2.28
CA LYS A 114 5.13 -0.65 -1.72
C LYS A 114 4.66 0.28 -2.82
N LEU A 115 3.40 0.71 -2.73
CA LEU A 115 2.87 1.74 -3.61
C LEU A 115 3.58 3.07 -3.30
N GLU A 116 4.34 3.60 -4.26
CA GLU A 116 5.10 4.85 -4.10
C GLU A 116 4.30 6.05 -4.59
N LYS A 117 3.69 5.92 -5.75
CA LYS A 117 3.01 7.02 -6.44
C LYS A 117 1.90 6.49 -7.32
N THR A 118 0.84 7.25 -7.44
CA THR A 118 -0.20 7.04 -8.44
C THR A 118 -0.46 8.33 -9.22
N ILE A 119 -0.74 8.20 -10.51
CA ILE A 119 -1.15 9.30 -11.38
C ILE A 119 -2.48 8.88 -12.00
N SER A 120 -3.51 9.68 -11.77
CA SER A 120 -4.83 9.50 -12.36
C SER A 120 -5.04 10.53 -13.46
N GLU A 121 -5.60 10.10 -14.58
CA GLU A 121 -5.81 10.92 -15.77
C GLU A 121 -7.23 10.69 -16.29
N GLY A 122 -7.88 11.76 -16.75
CA GLY A 122 -9.24 11.74 -17.31
C GLY A 122 -10.34 11.56 -16.28
N ASN A 123 -11.37 12.41 -16.34
CA ASN A 123 -12.59 12.33 -15.51
C ASN A 123 -12.32 12.03 -14.02
N VAL A 124 -11.34 12.72 -13.42
CA VAL A 124 -10.84 12.36 -12.09
C VAL A 124 -11.83 12.83 -11.03
N ALA A 125 -12.34 11.92 -10.21
CA ALA A 125 -13.22 12.24 -9.09
C ALA A 125 -12.81 11.47 -7.82
N VAL A 126 -12.65 12.20 -6.72
CA VAL A 126 -12.34 11.63 -5.39
C VAL A 126 -13.50 11.89 -4.44
N VAL A 127 -13.98 10.85 -3.78
CA VAL A 127 -15.05 10.93 -2.78
C VAL A 127 -14.52 10.46 -1.43
N ARG A 128 -14.74 11.26 -0.38
CA ARG A 128 -14.45 10.88 1.00
C ARG A 128 -15.66 11.08 1.89
N ASP A 129 -15.98 10.04 2.65
CA ASP A 129 -16.97 10.12 3.70
C ASP A 129 -16.26 10.23 5.04
N ARG A 130 -16.59 11.28 5.80
CA ARG A 130 -16.09 11.48 7.16
C ARG A 130 -17.20 11.06 8.13
N PRO A 131 -17.00 10.02 8.96
CA PRO A 131 -17.93 9.69 10.03
C PRO A 131 -18.13 10.88 10.97
N ASP A 132 -19.38 11.08 11.41
CA ASP A 132 -19.65 12.08 12.45
C ASP A 132 -19.19 11.53 13.81
N PRO A 133 -18.39 12.28 14.60
CA PRO A 133 -17.90 11.82 15.91
C PRO A 133 -18.99 11.46 16.92
N ASN A 134 -20.20 11.99 16.75
CA ASN A 134 -21.35 11.75 17.61
C ASN A 134 -22.31 10.69 17.05
N GLY A 135 -21.92 9.97 15.99
CA GLY A 135 -22.75 8.93 15.38
C GLY A 135 -23.86 9.44 14.45
N GLY A 136 -23.83 10.72 14.08
CA GLY A 136 -24.68 11.29 13.03
C GLY A 136 -24.35 10.77 11.61
N PRO A 137 -25.11 11.19 10.60
CA PRO A 137 -24.83 10.83 9.21
C PRO A 137 -23.43 11.33 8.78
N PRO A 138 -22.69 10.55 7.96
CA PRO A 138 -21.36 10.94 7.52
C PRO A 138 -21.41 12.19 6.64
N THR A 139 -20.39 13.03 6.76
CA THR A 139 -20.20 14.19 5.86
C THR A 139 -19.46 13.76 4.61
N ARG A 140 -20.08 13.95 3.44
CA ARG A 140 -19.48 13.61 2.14
C ARG A 140 -18.71 14.79 1.54
N SER A 141 -17.46 14.56 1.15
CA SER A 141 -16.61 15.50 0.41
C SER A 141 -16.30 14.94 -0.97
N VAL A 142 -16.39 15.78 -2.02
CA VAL A 142 -16.12 15.38 -3.41
C VAL A 142 -15.15 16.37 -4.05
N GLY A 143 -14.04 15.89 -4.58
CA GLY A 143 -13.13 16.64 -5.44
C GLY A 143 -13.24 16.11 -6.88
N ARG A 144 -13.28 17.00 -7.87
CA ARG A 144 -13.34 16.65 -9.29
C ARG A 144 -12.29 17.45 -10.07
N SER A 145 -11.76 16.84 -11.12
CA SER A 145 -10.94 17.50 -12.14
C SER A 145 -11.46 17.08 -13.51
N ASP A 146 -11.88 18.06 -14.28
CA ASP A 146 -12.28 17.98 -15.68
C ASP A 146 -11.17 18.45 -16.64
#